data_AF-A0A2N1JQ14-F1
#
_entry.id   AF-A0A2N1JQ14-F1
#
_cell.length_a   1.000
_cell.length_b   1.000
_cell.length_c   1.000
_cell.angle_alpha   90.00
_cell.angle_beta   90.00
_cell.angle_gamma   90.00
#
_symmetry.space_group_name_H-M   'P 1'
#
loop_
_entity.id
_entity.type
_entity.pdbx_description
1 polymer ?
#
loop_
_entity_poly.entity_id
_entity_poly.type
_entity_poly.pdbx_seq_one_letter_code
_entity_poly.pdbx_strand_id
1 'polypeptide(L)'
;MCLIGLRKRQQKLEQKIEMYETHIKNGTLPPIIFGGRKNFYERMKDKISNQEWKDLRTRQLYSRGDKSKKGNLNMRITVDDCGQGWLEIANPLG
;
A
#
# COMPACT_ATOMS: atom_id res chain seq x y z
N MET A 1 -7.32 31.15 -2.69
CA MET A 1 -6.85 29.94 -1.95
C MET A 1 -6.47 28.78 -2.89
N CYS A 2 -7.27 28.42 -3.91
CA CYS A 2 -7.02 27.27 -4.79
C CYS A 2 -5.75 27.37 -5.66
N LEU A 3 -5.48 28.52 -6.29
CA LEU A 3 -4.30 28.72 -7.17
C LEU A 3 -2.95 28.46 -6.47
N ILE A 4 -2.83 28.80 -5.19
CA ILE A 4 -1.59 28.55 -4.42
C ILE A 4 -1.37 27.04 -4.23
N GLY A 5 -2.45 26.30 -3.95
CA GLY A 5 -2.39 24.84 -3.84
C GLY A 5 -2.01 24.17 -5.16
N LEU A 6 -2.58 24.65 -6.28
CA LEU A 6 -2.25 24.17 -7.62
C LEU A 6 -0.78 24.43 -7.98
N ARG A 7 -0.27 25.64 -7.74
CA ARG A 7 1.15 25.99 -7.95
C ARG A 7 2.08 25.11 -7.11
N LYS A 8 1.78 24.89 -5.83
CA LYS A 8 2.55 23.97 -4.96
C LYS A 8 2.54 22.54 -5.48
N ARG A 9 1.41 22.09 -6.05
CA ARG A 9 1.31 20.77 -6.66
C ARG A 9 2.14 20.68 -7.93
N GLN A 10 2.08 21.70 -8.78
CA GLN A 10 2.90 21.79 -10.00
C GLN A 10 4.40 21.70 -9.67
N GLN A 11 4.88 22.50 -8.72
CA GLN A 11 6.28 22.49 -8.28
C GLN A 11 6.72 21.08 -7.81
N LYS A 12 5.87 20.38 -7.05
CA LYS A 12 6.16 19.00 -6.61
C LYS A 12 6.20 17.99 -7.75
N LEU A 13 5.43 18.21 -8.81
CA LEU A 13 5.43 17.34 -9.99
C LEU A 13 6.70 17.59 -10.83
N GLU A 14 7.09 18.85 -11.02
CA GLU A 14 8.33 19.23 -11.70
C GLU A 14 9.55 18.60 -11.01
N GLN A 15 9.66 18.68 -9.68
CA GLN A 15 10.72 18.02 -8.91
C GLN A 15 10.75 16.49 -9.09
N LYS A 16 9.58 15.86 -9.25
CA LYS A 16 9.52 14.41 -9.50
C LYS A 16 10.02 14.06 -10.89
N ILE A 17 9.67 14.88 -11.89
CA ILE A 17 10.11 14.67 -13.28
C ILE A 17 11.64 14.70 -13.32
N GLU A 18 12.27 15.75 -12.77
CA GLU A 18 13.73 15.89 -12.73
C GLU A 18 14.43 14.71 -12.03
N MET A 19 13.88 14.26 -10.89
CA MET A 19 14.37 13.08 -10.18
C MET A 19 14.31 11.82 -11.06
N TYR A 20 13.18 11.58 -11.74
CA TYR A 20 13.04 10.40 -12.61
C TYR A 20 13.94 10.47 -13.85
N GLU A 21 14.08 11.64 -14.48
CA GLU A 21 15.00 11.84 -15.60
C GLU A 21 16.44 11.53 -15.22
N THR A 22 16.86 11.96 -14.03
CA THR A 22 18.18 11.63 -13.48
C THR A 22 18.37 10.11 -13.31
N HIS A 23 17.36 9.41 -12.79
CA HIS A 23 17.41 7.96 -12.62
C HIS A 23 17.44 7.22 -13.96
N ILE A 24 16.66 7.66 -14.95
CA ILE A 24 16.67 7.11 -16.32
C ILE A 24 18.06 7.29 -16.94
N LYS A 25 18.62 8.51 -16.88
CA LYS A 25 19.95 8.81 -17.43
C LYS A 25 21.04 7.94 -16.81
N ASN A 26 20.95 7.68 -15.51
CA ASN A 26 21.95 6.91 -14.79
C ASN A 26 21.67 5.39 -14.82
N GLY A 27 20.59 4.92 -15.45
CA GLY A 27 20.20 3.51 -15.44
C GLY A 27 19.88 2.96 -14.04
N THR A 28 19.44 3.82 -13.12
CA THR A 28 19.15 3.46 -11.72
C THR A 28 17.65 3.55 -11.43
N LEU A 29 17.22 2.98 -10.30
CA LEU A 29 15.86 3.12 -9.81
C LEU A 29 15.82 4.06 -8.60
N PRO A 30 14.76 4.88 -8.46
CA PRO A 30 14.55 5.67 -7.27
C PRO A 30 14.34 4.78 -6.04
N PRO A 31 14.74 5.23 -4.83
CA PRO A 31 14.54 4.47 -3.62
C PRO A 31 13.04 4.28 -3.32
N ILE A 32 12.65 3.04 -3.03
CA ILE A 32 11.28 2.66 -2.72
C ILE A 32 11.16 2.39 -1.22
N ILE A 33 10.19 3.03 -0.56
CA ILE A 33 9.90 2.83 0.86
C ILE A 33 8.59 2.06 1.01
N PHE A 34 8.66 0.86 1.59
CA PHE A 34 7.49 0.04 1.93
C PHE A 34 6.94 0.42 3.31
N GLY A 35 5.61 0.35 3.47
CA GLY A 35 4.95 0.67 4.74
C GLY A 35 4.82 2.17 5.05
N GLY A 36 5.12 3.05 4.09
CA GLY A 36 4.97 4.50 4.20
C GLY A 36 6.17 5.20 4.86
N ARG A 37 6.47 6.42 4.38
CA ARG A 37 7.66 7.20 4.78
C ARG A 37 7.73 7.48 6.28
N LYS A 38 6.60 7.76 6.93
CA LYS A 38 6.54 8.02 8.38
C LYS A 38 7.02 6.80 9.18
N ASN A 39 6.46 5.63 8.91
CA ASN A 39 6.78 4.40 9.63
C ASN A 39 8.22 3.96 9.37
N PHE A 40 8.74 4.17 8.16
CA PHE A 40 10.15 3.93 7.86
C PHE A 40 11.09 4.76 8.75
N TYR A 41 10.81 6.05 8.92
CA TYR A 41 11.64 6.88 9.81
C TYR A 41 11.47 6.54 11.29
N GLU A 42 10.27 6.19 11.74
CA GLU A 42 10.08 5.75 13.13
C GLU A 42 10.79 4.41 13.37
N ARG A 43 10.83 3.51 12.38
CA ARG A 43 11.63 2.27 12.43
C ARG A 43 13.13 2.58 12.50
N MET A 44 13.62 3.53 11.71
CA MET A 44 15.03 3.96 11.70
C MET A 44 15.47 4.61 13.03
N LYS A 45 14.52 5.19 13.77
CA LYS A 45 14.74 5.78 15.10
C LYS A 45 14.50 4.78 16.24
N ASP A 46 14.33 3.50 15.93
CA ASP A 46 14.01 2.42 16.87
C ASP A 46 12.78 2.69 17.78
N LYS A 47 11.83 3.50 17.28
CA LYS A 47 10.59 3.81 17.99
C LYS A 47 9.48 2.79 17.75
N ILE A 48 9.61 1.98 16.70
CA ILE A 48 8.75 0.83 16.44
C ILE A 48 9.64 -0.39 16.22
N SER A 49 9.21 -1.52 16.75
CA SER A 49 9.86 -2.80 16.58
C SER A 49 9.80 -3.28 15.12
N ASN A 50 10.66 -4.24 14.78
CA ASN A 50 10.62 -4.89 13.48
C ASN A 50 9.27 -5.58 13.22
N GLN A 51 8.62 -6.11 14.27
CA GLN A 51 7.32 -6.76 14.14
C GLN A 51 6.21 -5.74 13.86
N GLU A 52 6.15 -4.65 14.62
CA GLU A 52 5.17 -3.57 14.37
C GLU A 52 5.32 -2.98 12.97
N TRP A 53 6.56 -2.79 12.50
CA TRP A 53 6.80 -2.32 11.14
C TRP A 53 6.33 -3.33 10.08
N LYS A 54 6.55 -4.65 10.31
CA LYS A 54 6.01 -5.71 9.45
C LYS A 54 4.49 -5.66 9.41
N ASP A 55 3.82 -5.55 10.55
CA ASP A 55 2.37 -5.52 10.63
C ASP A 55 1.80 -4.28 9.92
N LEU A 56 2.41 -3.10 10.10
CA LEU A 56 2.00 -1.87 9.43
C LEU A 56 2.11 -1.95 7.90
N ARG A 57 3.12 -2.67 7.37
CA ARG A 57 3.30 -2.85 5.91
C ARG A 57 2.51 -4.02 5.32
N THR A 58 2.03 -4.96 6.14
CA THR A 58 1.24 -6.12 5.69
C THR A 58 -0.26 -5.95 5.92
N ARG A 59 -0.72 -4.90 6.62
CA ARG A 59 -2.13 -4.57 6.91
C ARG A 59 -3.07 -4.38 5.70
N GLN A 60 -2.60 -4.57 4.47
CA GLN A 60 -3.49 -4.58 3.31
C GLN A 60 -4.10 -5.96 3.16
N LEU A 61 -5.42 -6.03 3.29
CA LEU A 61 -6.21 -7.22 2.98
C LEU A 61 -6.13 -7.45 1.46
N TYR A 62 -5.33 -8.43 1.03
CA TYR A 62 -5.22 -8.78 -0.39
C TYR A 62 -6.18 -9.91 -0.72
N SER A 63 -7.15 -9.65 -1.59
CA SER A 63 -7.98 -10.73 -2.15
C SER A 63 -7.30 -11.35 -3.37
N ARG A 64 -6.35 -12.27 -3.16
CA ARG A 64 -5.73 -13.04 -4.24
C ARG A 64 -6.44 -14.38 -4.38
N GLY A 65 -7.09 -14.60 -5.52
CA GLY A 65 -7.73 -15.86 -5.85
C GLY A 65 -7.02 -16.65 -6.94
N ASP A 66 -7.15 -17.97 -6.91
CA ASP A 66 -6.75 -18.86 -7.99
C ASP A 66 -8.02 -19.35 -8.71
N LYS A 67 -8.07 -19.21 -10.04
CA LYS A 67 -9.22 -19.64 -10.84
C LYS A 67 -9.50 -21.14 -10.68
N SER A 68 -8.46 -21.97 -10.59
CA SER A 68 -8.57 -23.42 -10.37
C SER A 68 -9.17 -23.77 -9.00
N LYS A 69 -9.11 -22.84 -8.03
CA LYS A 69 -9.65 -22.99 -6.66
C LYS A 69 -10.91 -22.15 -6.41
N LYS A 70 -11.57 -21.72 -7.49
CA LYS A 70 -12.77 -20.86 -7.43
C LYS A 70 -12.51 -19.54 -6.68
N GLY A 71 -11.37 -18.89 -6.92
CA GLY A 71 -11.04 -17.60 -6.34
C GLY A 71 -10.25 -17.70 -5.02
N ASN A 72 -10.46 -16.74 -4.12
CA ASN A 72 -9.70 -16.64 -2.87
C ASN A 72 -10.29 -17.53 -1.77
N LEU A 73 -9.60 -18.61 -1.41
CA LEU A 73 -10.05 -19.53 -0.35
C LEU A 73 -10.15 -18.87 1.02
N ASN A 74 -9.39 -17.80 1.28
CA ASN A 74 -9.35 -17.11 2.57
C ASN A 74 -10.35 -15.95 2.65
N MET A 75 -11.05 -15.62 1.56
CA MET A 75 -11.97 -14.50 1.52
C MET A 75 -13.14 -14.75 0.57
N ARG A 76 -14.36 -14.85 1.10
CA ARG A 76 -15.58 -15.13 0.34
C ARG A 76 -16.61 -14.02 0.58
N ILE A 77 -17.31 -13.64 -0.48
CA ILE A 77 -18.53 -12.83 -0.36
C ILE A 77 -19.69 -13.82 -0.30
N THR A 78 -20.46 -13.77 0.78
CA THR A 78 -21.66 -14.59 0.97
C THR A 78 -22.86 -13.65 1.05
N VAL A 79 -24.00 -14.09 0.53
CA VAL A 79 -25.25 -13.33 0.52
C VAL A 79 -26.35 -14.27 0.99
N ASP A 80 -27.22 -13.81 1.89
CA ASP A 80 -28.38 -14.57 2.33
C ASP A 80 -29.55 -14.44 1.35
N ASP A 81 -30.62 -15.22 1.60
CA ASP A 81 -31.83 -15.23 0.77
C ASP A 81 -32.57 -13.89 0.77
N CYS A 82 -32.29 -13.01 1.74
CA CYS A 82 -32.85 -11.67 1.86
C CYS A 82 -32.00 -10.61 1.12
N GLY A 83 -30.88 -11.00 0.52
CA GLY A 83 -29.96 -10.10 -0.20
C GLY A 83 -28.94 -9.38 0.68
N GLN A 84 -28.84 -9.70 1.96
CA GLN A 84 -27.82 -9.17 2.85
C GLN A 84 -26.50 -9.91 2.63
N GLY A 85 -25.45 -9.17 2.29
CA GLY A 85 -24.11 -9.72 2.06
C GLY A 85 -23.15 -9.50 3.23
N TRP A 86 -22.18 -10.41 3.38
CA TRP A 86 -21.00 -10.25 4.24
C TRP A 86 -19.74 -10.79 3.58
N LEU A 87 -18.58 -10.33 4.09
CA LEU A 87 -17.27 -10.81 3.69
C LEU A 87 -16.76 -11.79 4.75
N GLU A 88 -16.72 -13.07 4.42
CA GLU A 88 -16.08 -14.09 5.23
C GLU A 88 -14.57 -14.01 5.02
N ILE A 89 -13.82 -13.87 6.11
CA ILE A 89 -12.36 -13.91 6.10
C ILE A 89 -11.95 -15.11 6.93
N ALA A 90 -11.30 -16.10 6.32
CA ALA A 90 -10.74 -17.23 7.06
C ALA A 90 -9.69 -16.68 8.03
N ASN A 91 -9.87 -16.90 9.34
CA ASN A 91 -8.97 -16.39 10.35
C ASN A 91 -7.57 -17.01 10.18
N PRO A 92 -6.53 -16.23 9.84
CA PRO A 92 -5.17 -16.76 9.73
C PRO A 92 -4.47 -16.92 11.08
N LEU A 93 -5.13 -16.58 12.20
CA LEU A 93 -4.61 -16.67 13.57
C LEU A 93 -5.16 -17.87 14.36
N GLY A 94 -5.53 -18.95 13.67
CA GLY A 94 -5.77 -20.26 14.31
C GLY A 94 -4.47 -20.88 14.82
#